data_AF-A0A380HQB3-F1
#
_entry.id   AF-A0A380HQB3-F1
#
_cell.length_a   1.000
_cell.length_b   1.000
_cell.length_c   1.000
_cell.angle_alpha   90.00
_cell.angle_beta   90.00
_cell.angle_gamma   90.00
#
_symmetry.space_group_name_H-M   'P 1'
#
loop_
_entity.id
_entity.type
_entity.pdbx_description
1 polymer ?
#
loop_
_entity_poly.entity_id
_entity_poly.type
_entity_poly.pdbx_seq_one_letter_code
_entity_poly.pdbx_strand_id
1 'polypeptide(L)'
;MFFPLILIVIIILLIVIVIIDHRVMQNKLETETYSKDQLVTKISTVTRENTQLKNQMLNIDGNNDTHHHGLRKAKQDLNSILNQYKNEGVIQHFDIIATGNLAVKHPLFEYARTFDYVVITEKGIFNINVKNWKQKTFYHFTADTTNSNESKVNDNIDQTVGRYIANQFHSQFQSTRSTTYTFIERIKNNSVTYDFYNYDPFEQSSINTQALEAKIYEKLNQQIKNIGLVYFTDGSVNIIDGPSTRGDYVETVSSKSSLQQIIGDTVQSTDQALTKEQYDKLVARFY
;
A
#
# COMPACT_ATOMS: atom_id res chain seq x y z
N MET A 1 24.38 -81.67 22.17
CA MET A 1 24.41 -81.01 23.50
C MET A 1 24.81 -79.51 23.45
N PHE A 2 25.29 -78.96 22.31
CA PHE A 2 25.73 -77.56 22.21
C PHE A 2 24.69 -76.56 21.68
N PHE A 3 23.65 -77.04 20.99
CA PHE A 3 22.59 -76.20 20.42
C PHE A 3 21.81 -75.34 21.45
N PRO A 4 21.41 -75.84 22.64
CA PRO A 4 20.72 -75.00 23.62
C PRO A 4 21.63 -73.91 24.23
N LEU A 5 22.93 -74.18 24.35
CA LEU A 5 23.92 -73.20 24.82
C LEU A 5 24.10 -72.05 23.81
N ILE A 6 24.19 -72.37 22.52
CA ILE A 6 24.29 -71.37 21.44
C ILE A 6 23.03 -70.49 21.41
N LEU A 7 21.84 -71.08 21.59
CA LEU A 7 20.58 -70.34 21.62
C LEU A 7 20.53 -69.34 22.79
N ILE A 8 20.98 -69.74 23.98
CA ILE A 8 21.03 -68.87 25.17
C ILE A 8 21.97 -67.68 24.92
N VAL A 9 23.13 -67.90 24.32
CA VAL A 9 24.08 -66.83 24.00
C VAL A 9 23.48 -65.84 22.99
N ILE A 10 22.78 -66.32 21.97
CA ILE A 10 22.10 -65.46 20.98
C ILE A 10 20.99 -64.64 21.64
N ILE A 11 20.22 -65.23 22.55
CA ILE A 11 19.15 -64.53 23.28
C ILE A 11 19.74 -63.41 24.15
N ILE A 12 20.82 -63.68 24.88
CA ILE A 12 21.50 -62.66 25.70
C ILE A 12 22.01 -61.51 24.81
N LEU A 13 22.60 -61.84 23.67
CA LEU A 13 23.14 -60.84 22.74
C LEU A 13 22.02 -59.96 22.14
N LEU A 14 20.88 -60.55 21.79
CA LEU A 14 19.69 -59.82 21.34
C LEU A 14 19.14 -58.88 22.44
N ILE A 15 19.08 -59.33 23.69
CA ILE A 15 18.63 -58.50 24.81
C ILE A 15 19.55 -57.29 24.98
N VAL A 16 20.86 -57.49 24.89
CA VAL A 16 21.84 -56.39 24.99
C VAL A 16 21.68 -55.38 23.85
N ILE A 17 21.50 -55.84 22.61
CA ILE A 17 21.27 -54.96 21.45
C ILE A 17 20.02 -54.11 21.65
N VAL A 18 18.91 -54.71 22.08
CA VAL A 18 17.64 -53.98 22.31
C VAL A 18 17.79 -52.91 23.39
N ILE A 19 18.53 -53.21 24.47
CA ILE A 19 18.79 -52.23 25.54
C ILE A 19 19.63 -51.06 25.03
N ILE A 20 20.64 -51.32 24.20
CA ILE A 20 21.50 -50.28 23.62
C ILE A 20 20.69 -49.39 22.67
N ASP A 21 19.93 -49.98 21.75
CA ASP A 21 19.10 -49.23 20.80
C ASP A 21 18.05 -48.39 21.53
N HIS A 22 17.42 -48.92 22.58
CA HIS A 22 16.46 -48.17 23.36
C HIS A 22 17.09 -46.94 24.03
N ARG A 23 18.29 -47.08 24.62
CA ARG A 23 19.02 -45.94 25.21
C ARG A 23 19.48 -44.92 24.17
N VAL A 24 19.98 -45.38 23.03
CA VAL A 24 20.42 -44.47 21.95
C VAL A 24 19.22 -43.70 21.38
N MET A 25 18.09 -44.37 21.19
CA MET A 25 16.86 -43.73 20.70
C MET A 25 16.30 -42.73 21.71
N GLN A 26 16.32 -43.05 23.01
CA GLN A 26 15.93 -42.09 24.06
C GLN A 26 16.81 -40.85 24.07
N ASN A 27 18.14 -41.01 24.04
CA ASN A 27 19.07 -39.87 24.01
C ASN A 27 18.90 -39.01 22.74
N LYS A 28 18.62 -39.63 21.59
CA LYS A 28 18.33 -38.91 20.35
C LYS A 28 17.01 -38.15 20.43
N LEU A 29 15.98 -38.75 21.03
CA LEU A 29 14.68 -38.11 21.21
C LEU A 29 14.77 -36.91 22.16
N GLU A 30 15.52 -37.04 23.25
CA GLU A 30 15.76 -35.95 24.21
C GLU A 30 16.52 -34.78 23.58
N THR A 31 17.56 -35.07 22.78
CA THR A 31 18.33 -34.03 22.09
C THR A 31 17.53 -33.33 20.98
N GLU A 32 16.69 -34.05 20.24
CA GLU A 32 15.78 -33.45 19.26
C GLU A 32 14.69 -32.60 19.94
N THR A 33 14.14 -33.07 21.05
CA THR A 33 13.12 -32.32 21.83
C THR A 33 13.72 -31.03 22.39
N TYR A 34 14.90 -31.10 23.01
CA TYR A 34 15.61 -29.93 23.51
C TYR A 34 15.94 -28.91 22.41
N SER A 35 16.37 -29.39 21.24
CA SER A 35 16.67 -28.53 20.08
C SER A 35 15.42 -27.85 19.54
N LYS A 36 14.30 -28.57 19.48
CA LYS A 36 13.00 -28.02 19.09
C LYS A 36 12.51 -26.96 20.07
N ASP A 37 12.60 -27.21 21.37
CA ASP A 37 12.18 -26.25 22.40
C ASP A 37 13.04 -24.98 22.39
N GLN A 38 14.35 -25.12 22.16
CA GLN A 38 15.24 -23.98 21.92
C GLN A 38 14.84 -23.17 20.68
N LEU A 39 14.50 -23.83 19.56
CA LEU A 39 14.06 -23.15 18.34
C LEU A 39 12.73 -22.42 18.54
N VAL A 40 11.75 -23.05 19.21
CA VAL A 40 10.46 -22.43 19.54
C VAL A 40 10.67 -21.21 20.47
N THR A 41 11.57 -21.33 21.44
CA THR A 41 11.91 -20.22 22.34
C THR A 41 12.59 -19.07 21.58
N LYS A 42 13.52 -19.37 20.67
CA LYS A 42 14.17 -18.34 19.84
C LYS A 42 13.17 -17.68 18.89
N ILE A 43 12.31 -18.45 18.23
CA ILE A 43 11.27 -17.93 17.34
C ILE A 43 10.31 -17.03 18.13
N SER A 44 9.78 -17.48 19.26
CA SER A 44 8.88 -16.67 20.08
C SER A 44 9.56 -15.40 20.62
N THR A 45 10.85 -15.47 20.97
CA THR A 45 11.64 -14.30 21.38
C THR A 45 11.80 -13.32 20.22
N VAL A 46 12.20 -13.78 19.04
CA VAL A 46 12.34 -12.95 17.83
C VAL A 46 10.99 -12.37 17.38
N THR A 47 9.90 -13.13 17.47
CA THR A 47 8.55 -12.65 17.17
C THR A 47 8.12 -11.59 18.17
N ARG A 48 8.41 -11.78 19.46
CA ARG A 48 8.14 -10.80 20.51
C ARG A 48 8.96 -9.53 20.34
N GLU A 49 10.26 -9.66 20.05
CA GLU A 49 11.15 -8.54 19.75
C GLU A 49 10.72 -7.80 18.49
N ASN A 50 10.37 -8.49 17.41
CA ASN A 50 9.79 -7.86 16.22
C ASN A 50 8.48 -7.14 16.53
N THR A 51 7.63 -7.72 17.37
CA THR A 51 6.37 -7.09 17.77
C THR A 51 6.64 -5.87 18.66
N GLN A 52 7.62 -5.93 19.55
CA GLN A 52 8.04 -4.83 20.41
C GLN A 52 8.70 -3.71 19.60
N LEU A 53 9.60 -4.02 18.65
CA LEU A 53 10.19 -3.08 17.72
C LEU A 53 9.13 -2.43 16.83
N LYS A 54 8.19 -3.23 16.29
CA LYS A 54 7.04 -2.72 15.53
C LYS A 54 6.19 -1.80 16.39
N ASN A 55 5.92 -2.15 17.65
CA ASN A 55 5.16 -1.31 18.57
C ASN A 55 5.94 -0.05 19.01
N GLN A 56 7.26 -0.12 19.14
CA GLN A 56 8.12 1.03 19.39
C GLN A 56 8.16 1.97 18.18
N MET A 57 8.24 1.44 16.95
CA MET A 57 8.06 2.22 15.72
C MET A 57 6.66 2.86 15.67
N LEU A 58 5.62 2.14 16.08
CA LEU A 58 4.26 2.69 16.14
C LEU A 58 4.10 3.76 17.24
N ASN A 59 4.82 3.65 18.36
CA ASN A 59 4.74 4.56 19.51
C ASN A 59 5.65 5.80 19.41
N ILE A 60 6.73 5.76 18.62
CA ILE A 60 7.62 6.93 18.40
C ILE A 60 6.97 7.98 17.49
N ASP A 61 5.99 7.58 16.67
CA ASP A 61 5.52 8.41 15.57
C ASP A 61 4.16 9.06 15.86
N GLY A 62 4.17 10.02 16.79
CA GLY A 62 3.18 11.08 16.92
C GLY A 62 3.25 12.06 15.74
N ASN A 63 2.56 11.72 14.66
CA ASN A 63 1.86 12.59 13.71
C ASN A 63 2.54 13.69 12.85
N ASN A 64 3.83 14.04 12.95
CA ASN A 64 4.42 15.06 12.04
C ASN A 64 5.70 14.63 11.28
N ASP A 65 6.67 13.99 11.93
CA ASP A 65 7.98 13.73 11.29
C ASP A 65 7.92 12.71 10.14
N THR A 66 6.98 11.78 10.21
CA THR A 66 6.78 10.76 9.18
C THR A 66 6.13 11.30 7.91
N HIS A 67 5.19 12.25 8.02
CA HIS A 67 4.59 12.89 6.84
C HIS A 67 5.64 13.70 6.07
N HIS A 68 6.46 14.50 6.76
CA HIS A 68 7.56 15.23 6.12
C HIS A 68 8.64 14.31 5.53
N HIS A 69 8.91 13.16 6.15
CA HIS A 69 9.78 12.15 5.55
C HIS A 69 9.17 11.56 4.26
N GLY A 70 7.89 11.21 4.27
CA GLY A 70 7.16 10.71 3.10
C GLY A 70 7.20 11.71 1.94
N LEU A 71 6.92 12.99 2.21
CA LEU A 71 7.01 14.06 1.21
C LEU A 71 8.41 14.18 0.58
N ARG A 72 9.46 14.19 1.42
CA ARG A 72 10.85 14.24 0.93
C ARG A 72 11.20 13.04 0.05
N LYS A 73 10.81 11.84 0.48
CA LYS A 73 11.02 10.62 -0.29
C LYS A 73 10.25 10.65 -1.61
N ALA A 74 8.99 11.08 -1.61
CA ALA A 74 8.21 11.23 -2.83
C ALA A 74 8.88 12.19 -3.82
N LYS A 75 9.33 13.35 -3.35
CA LYS A 75 10.06 14.29 -4.18
C LYS A 75 11.36 13.70 -4.74
N GLN A 76 12.10 12.91 -3.94
CA GLN A 76 13.30 12.22 -4.40
C GLN A 76 12.99 11.18 -5.49
N ASP A 77 11.95 10.37 -5.28
CA ASP A 77 11.52 9.36 -6.25
C ASP A 77 11.07 10.00 -7.57
N LEU A 78 10.23 11.03 -7.50
CA LEU A 78 9.78 11.81 -8.67
C LEU A 78 10.96 12.41 -9.42
N ASN A 79 11.91 13.06 -8.72
CA ASN A 79 13.11 13.59 -9.37
C ASN A 79 13.94 12.48 -10.04
N SER A 80 14.11 11.34 -9.39
CA SER A 80 14.84 10.22 -9.98
C SER A 80 14.17 9.70 -11.25
N ILE A 81 12.83 9.54 -11.23
CA ILE A 81 12.05 9.03 -12.36
C ILE A 81 12.06 10.03 -13.53
N LEU A 82 11.76 11.29 -13.24
CA LEU A 82 11.64 12.33 -14.28
C LEU A 82 13.00 12.67 -14.90
N ASN A 83 14.09 12.69 -14.11
CA ASN A 83 15.43 12.84 -14.68
C ASN A 83 15.83 11.65 -15.54
N GLN A 84 15.45 10.43 -15.16
CA GLN A 84 15.65 9.26 -16.01
C GLN A 84 14.95 9.44 -17.36
N TYR A 85 13.64 9.75 -17.36
CA TYR A 85 12.89 9.98 -18.60
C TYR A 85 13.41 11.15 -19.43
N LYS A 86 13.93 12.20 -18.77
CA LYS A 86 14.59 13.31 -19.47
C LYS A 86 15.89 12.89 -20.14
N ASN A 87 16.72 12.12 -19.45
CA ASN A 87 17.99 11.62 -19.98
C ASN A 87 17.80 10.61 -21.11
N GLU A 88 16.72 9.82 -21.05
CA GLU A 88 16.31 8.88 -22.11
C GLU A 88 15.65 9.59 -23.30
N GLY A 89 15.42 10.91 -23.24
CA GLY A 89 14.76 11.68 -24.29
C GLY A 89 13.25 11.42 -24.41
N VAL A 90 12.65 10.75 -23.42
CA VAL A 90 11.21 10.46 -23.36
C VAL A 90 10.43 11.73 -23.05
N ILE A 91 10.98 12.60 -22.20
CA ILE A 91 10.50 13.97 -21.96
C ILE A 91 11.60 15.01 -22.17
N GLN A 92 11.23 16.25 -22.42
CA GLN A 92 12.17 17.37 -22.58
C GLN A 92 12.26 18.25 -21.33
N HIS A 93 11.11 18.55 -20.71
CA HIS A 93 11.00 19.48 -19.60
C HIS A 93 10.11 18.89 -18.50
N PHE A 94 10.46 19.17 -17.24
CA PHE A 94 9.57 18.86 -16.13
C PHE A 94 9.77 19.84 -14.97
N ASP A 95 8.68 20.07 -14.25
CA ASP A 95 8.63 20.86 -13.02
C ASP A 95 7.84 20.08 -11.96
N ILE A 96 8.37 20.07 -10.73
CA ILE A 96 7.71 19.48 -9.55
C ILE A 96 7.32 20.63 -8.64
N ILE A 97 6.05 21.02 -8.67
CA ILE A 97 5.51 22.11 -7.87
C ILE A 97 4.98 21.55 -6.56
N ALA A 98 5.45 22.09 -5.43
CA ALA A 98 4.85 21.82 -4.12
C ALA A 98 3.63 22.71 -3.92
N THR A 99 2.45 22.12 -3.78
CA THR A 99 1.17 22.83 -3.66
C THR A 99 1.02 23.60 -2.35
N GLY A 100 1.75 23.19 -1.31
CA GLY A 100 1.79 23.91 -0.02
C GLY A 100 2.32 25.34 -0.13
N ASN A 101 3.00 25.69 -1.21
CA ASN A 101 3.48 27.04 -1.49
C ASN A 101 2.48 27.89 -2.28
N LEU A 102 1.37 27.29 -2.73
CA LEU A 102 0.38 27.98 -3.55
C LEU A 102 -0.43 28.96 -2.70
N ALA A 103 -0.54 30.22 -3.16
CA ALA A 103 -1.30 31.23 -2.43
C ALA A 103 -2.78 30.86 -2.34
N VAL A 104 -3.44 31.11 -1.20
CA VAL A 104 -4.87 30.83 -0.98
C VAL A 104 -5.78 31.49 -2.03
N LYS A 105 -5.38 32.67 -2.52
CA LYS A 105 -6.11 33.42 -3.56
C LYS A 105 -5.86 32.88 -4.97
N HIS A 106 -5.00 31.88 -5.13
CA HIS A 106 -4.67 31.34 -6.44
C HIS A 106 -5.89 30.64 -7.04
N PRO A 107 -6.23 30.85 -8.32
CA PRO A 107 -7.44 30.28 -8.91
C PRO A 107 -7.51 28.75 -8.94
N LEU A 108 -6.37 28.07 -8.82
CA LEU A 108 -6.29 26.60 -8.74
C LEU A 108 -6.19 26.09 -7.30
N PHE A 109 -6.12 26.98 -6.30
CA PHE A 109 -5.80 26.62 -4.91
C PHE A 109 -6.74 25.58 -4.33
N GLU A 110 -8.05 25.77 -4.49
CA GLU A 110 -9.08 24.92 -3.89
C GLU A 110 -8.93 23.44 -4.29
N TYR A 111 -8.55 23.20 -5.54
CA TYR A 111 -8.39 21.87 -6.12
C TYR A 111 -6.96 21.33 -5.95
N ALA A 112 -5.95 22.19 -6.12
CA ALA A 112 -4.54 21.81 -6.05
C ALA A 112 -4.09 21.46 -4.62
N ARG A 113 -4.66 22.10 -3.59
CA ARG A 113 -4.27 21.89 -2.18
C ARG A 113 -4.49 20.46 -1.67
N THR A 114 -5.29 19.66 -2.37
CA THR A 114 -5.53 18.25 -2.05
C THR A 114 -4.32 17.36 -2.34
N PHE A 115 -3.50 17.79 -3.30
CA PHE A 115 -2.27 17.11 -3.68
C PHE A 115 -1.11 17.75 -2.94
N ASP A 116 -0.03 17.01 -2.73
CA ASP A 116 1.21 17.53 -2.14
C ASP A 116 2.15 18.07 -3.23
N TYR A 117 2.14 17.42 -4.39
CA TYR A 117 2.89 17.85 -5.57
C TYR A 117 2.02 17.86 -6.82
N VAL A 118 2.27 18.84 -7.70
CA VAL A 118 1.81 18.80 -9.09
C VAL A 118 3.05 18.70 -9.95
N VAL A 119 3.17 17.61 -10.69
CA VAL A 119 4.24 17.38 -11.65
C VAL A 119 3.73 17.76 -13.03
N ILE A 120 4.46 18.65 -13.70
CA ILE A 120 4.14 19.10 -15.03
C ILE A 120 5.27 18.65 -15.95
N THR A 121 4.92 17.97 -17.03
CA THR A 121 5.83 17.67 -18.14
C THR A 121 5.23 18.23 -19.42
N GLU A 122 5.97 18.25 -20.53
CA GLU A 122 5.36 18.62 -21.81
C GLU A 122 4.36 17.58 -22.34
N LYS A 123 4.20 16.40 -21.70
CA LYS A 123 3.33 15.31 -22.18
C LYS A 123 2.21 14.92 -21.21
N GLY A 124 2.21 15.46 -20.00
CA GLY A 124 1.21 15.13 -18.99
C GLY A 124 1.38 15.92 -17.69
N ILE A 125 0.29 15.98 -16.94
CA ILE A 125 0.20 16.54 -15.59
C ILE A 125 -0.13 15.40 -14.62
N PHE A 126 0.63 15.31 -13.54
CA PHE A 126 0.46 14.30 -12.49
C PHE A 126 0.25 14.97 -11.14
N ASN A 127 -0.94 14.81 -10.56
CA ASN A 127 -1.30 15.38 -9.26
C ASN A 127 -1.04 14.35 -8.16
N ILE A 128 0.03 14.52 -7.40
CA ILE A 128 0.53 13.53 -6.44
C ILE A 128 0.00 13.83 -5.05
N ASN A 129 -0.81 12.93 -4.53
CA ASN A 129 -1.27 12.89 -3.15
C ASN A 129 -0.44 11.86 -2.36
N VAL A 130 0.53 12.33 -1.59
CA VAL A 130 1.47 11.51 -0.84
C VAL A 130 0.83 11.05 0.45
N LYS A 131 0.71 9.73 0.59
CA LYS A 131 0.25 9.09 1.81
C LYS A 131 1.43 8.39 2.49
N ASN A 132 1.52 8.58 3.80
CA ASN A 132 2.38 7.81 4.69
C ASN A 132 1.47 7.21 5.76
N TRP A 133 0.84 6.10 5.40
CA TRP A 133 -0.06 5.40 6.29
C TRP A 133 0.67 4.15 6.75
N LYS A 134 1.23 4.18 7.96
CA LYS A 134 2.04 3.07 8.52
C LYS A 134 1.32 1.71 8.61
N GLN A 135 0.06 1.64 8.20
CA GLN A 135 -0.72 0.41 8.17
C GLN A 135 -0.47 -0.31 6.85
N LYS A 136 -0.44 -1.65 6.93
CA LYS A 136 -0.12 -2.48 5.77
C LYS A 136 -1.32 -2.82 4.90
N THR A 137 -2.54 -2.64 5.41
CA THR A 137 -3.76 -3.10 4.77
C THR A 137 -4.84 -2.03 4.84
N PHE A 138 -5.40 -1.69 3.68
CA PHE A 138 -6.50 -0.73 3.52
C PHE A 138 -7.66 -1.40 2.83
N TYR A 139 -8.85 -1.02 3.25
CA TYR A 139 -10.10 -1.48 2.67
C TYR A 139 -10.74 -0.30 1.96
N HIS A 140 -11.12 -0.50 0.70
CA HIS A 140 -11.82 0.50 -0.10
C HIS A 140 -13.07 -0.12 -0.73
N PHE A 141 -14.24 0.18 -0.16
CA PHE A 141 -15.49 -0.50 -0.47
C PHE A 141 -16.63 0.48 -0.63
N THR A 142 -17.38 0.30 -1.72
CA THR A 142 -18.68 0.92 -1.89
C THR A 142 -19.74 0.13 -1.14
N ALA A 143 -20.34 0.75 -0.13
CA ALA A 143 -21.52 0.22 0.53
C ALA A 143 -22.73 0.49 -0.36
N ASP A 144 -23.48 -0.56 -0.68
CA ASP A 144 -24.68 -0.48 -1.52
C ASP A 144 -25.83 -1.15 -0.77
N THR A 145 -26.93 -0.42 -0.61
CA THR A 145 -28.12 -0.90 0.08
C THR A 145 -28.94 -1.90 -0.75
N THR A 146 -28.64 -2.03 -2.05
CA THR A 146 -29.37 -2.91 -2.97
C THR A 146 -28.70 -4.27 -3.20
N ASN A 147 -27.42 -4.40 -2.85
CA ASN A 147 -26.70 -5.66 -2.93
C ASN A 147 -26.78 -6.37 -1.58
N SER A 148 -27.43 -7.55 -1.55
CA SER A 148 -27.32 -8.48 -0.43
C SER A 148 -25.83 -8.73 -0.13
N ASN A 149 -25.48 -9.04 1.12
CA ASN A 149 -24.13 -9.44 1.53
C ASN A 149 -23.64 -10.76 0.85
N GLU A 150 -24.19 -11.12 -0.30
CA GLU A 150 -23.77 -12.25 -1.10
C GLU A 150 -22.35 -11.99 -1.60
N SER A 151 -21.42 -12.81 -1.10
CA SER A 151 -20.08 -12.93 -1.65
C SER A 151 -20.18 -13.03 -3.17
N LYS A 152 -19.53 -12.12 -3.90
CA LYS A 152 -19.38 -12.33 -5.33
C LYS A 152 -18.60 -13.62 -5.51
N VAL A 153 -18.90 -14.40 -6.55
CA VAL A 153 -18.37 -15.76 -6.81
C VAL A 153 -16.83 -15.85 -6.76
N ASN A 154 -16.11 -14.73 -6.84
CA ASN A 154 -14.65 -14.63 -6.82
C ASN A 154 -14.07 -13.76 -5.70
N ASP A 155 -14.86 -13.30 -4.71
CA ASP A 155 -14.33 -12.49 -3.62
C ASP A 155 -13.42 -13.34 -2.71
N ASN A 156 -12.24 -12.82 -2.37
CA ASN A 156 -11.41 -13.43 -1.33
C ASN A 156 -11.97 -13.12 0.08
N ILE A 157 -11.40 -13.76 1.10
CA ILE A 157 -11.86 -13.60 2.51
C ILE A 157 -11.80 -12.13 2.93
N ASP A 158 -10.69 -11.46 2.61
CA ASP A 158 -10.45 -10.07 2.95
C ASP A 158 -11.47 -9.13 2.29
N GLN A 159 -11.88 -9.42 1.05
CA GLN A 159 -12.91 -8.68 0.33
C GLN A 159 -14.30 -8.88 0.92
N THR A 160 -14.60 -10.11 1.35
CA THR A 160 -15.86 -10.42 2.04
C THR A 160 -15.94 -9.65 3.37
N VAL A 161 -14.86 -9.65 4.16
CA VAL A 161 -14.77 -8.91 5.42
C VAL A 161 -14.89 -7.41 5.18
N GLY A 162 -14.14 -6.87 4.20
CA GLY A 162 -14.19 -5.45 3.85
C GLY A 162 -15.59 -4.97 3.48
N ARG A 163 -16.30 -5.74 2.64
CA ARG A 163 -17.68 -5.44 2.24
C ARG A 163 -18.63 -5.46 3.42
N TYR A 164 -18.53 -6.49 4.28
CA TYR A 164 -19.35 -6.60 5.47
C TYR A 164 -19.16 -5.39 6.40
N ILE A 165 -17.91 -5.03 6.70
CA ILE A 165 -17.59 -3.91 7.59
C ILE A 165 -18.09 -2.58 7.01
N ALA A 166 -17.91 -2.34 5.71
CA ALA A 166 -18.41 -1.15 5.04
C ALA A 166 -19.94 -1.03 5.12
N ASN A 167 -20.66 -2.13 4.86
CA ASN A 167 -22.12 -2.17 4.94
C ASN A 167 -22.63 -1.97 6.38
N GLN A 168 -21.97 -2.59 7.37
CA GLN A 168 -22.33 -2.40 8.78
C GLN A 168 -22.15 -0.94 9.21
N PHE A 169 -21.04 -0.31 8.83
CA PHE A 169 -20.82 1.11 9.10
C PHE A 169 -21.86 2.00 8.40
N HIS A 170 -22.12 1.76 7.11
CA HIS A 170 -23.11 2.50 6.33
C HIS A 170 -24.51 2.45 6.94
N SER A 171 -24.92 1.28 7.45
CA SER A 171 -26.25 1.07 8.03
C SER A 171 -26.57 2.00 9.21
N GLN A 172 -25.54 2.51 9.90
CA GLN A 172 -25.71 3.43 11.03
C GLN A 172 -26.27 4.80 10.60
N PHE A 173 -26.08 5.18 9.34
CA PHE A 173 -26.48 6.49 8.82
C PHE A 173 -27.87 6.50 8.18
N GLN A 174 -28.56 5.35 8.11
CA GLN A 174 -29.89 5.22 7.47
C GLN A 174 -29.98 5.83 6.06
N SER A 175 -28.85 5.86 5.33
CA SER A 175 -28.78 6.37 3.97
C SER A 175 -29.11 5.28 2.97
N THR A 176 -29.84 5.62 1.91
CA THR A 176 -30.03 4.75 0.74
C THR A 176 -29.00 5.01 -0.37
N ARG A 177 -28.20 6.08 -0.23
CA ARG A 177 -27.19 6.45 -1.23
C ARG A 177 -25.96 5.57 -1.07
N SER A 178 -25.62 4.88 -2.16
CA SER A 178 -24.35 4.19 -2.30
C SER A 178 -23.19 5.12 -1.98
N THR A 179 -22.30 4.70 -1.09
CA THR A 179 -21.18 5.53 -0.59
C THR A 179 -19.94 4.68 -0.48
N THR A 180 -18.81 5.21 -0.96
CA THR A 180 -17.52 4.54 -0.86
C THR A 180 -16.79 4.93 0.41
N TYR A 181 -16.27 3.92 1.10
CA TYR A 181 -15.54 4.07 2.35
C TYR A 181 -14.13 3.55 2.19
N THR A 182 -13.18 4.35 2.65
CA THR A 182 -11.81 3.91 2.89
C THR A 182 -11.60 3.77 4.39
N PHE A 183 -11.06 2.64 4.83
CA PHE A 183 -10.81 2.37 6.24
C PHE A 183 -9.62 1.42 6.44
N ILE A 184 -9.09 1.43 7.66
CA ILE A 184 -7.98 0.56 8.08
C ILE A 184 -8.40 -0.38 9.18
N GLU A 185 -7.74 -1.54 9.23
CA GLU A 185 -7.80 -2.44 10.36
C GLU A 185 -6.69 -2.14 11.36
N ARG A 186 -7.04 -2.04 12.64
CA ARG A 186 -6.09 -1.96 13.76
C ARG A 186 -6.26 -3.16 14.66
N ILE A 187 -5.24 -4.00 14.68
CA ILE A 187 -5.16 -5.16 15.55
C ILE A 187 -4.48 -4.74 16.86
N LYS A 188 -5.20 -4.92 17.98
CA LYS A 188 -4.68 -4.83 19.36
C LYS A 188 -4.73 -6.23 19.99
N ASN A 189 -4.02 -6.44 21.10
CA ASN A 189 -3.86 -7.76 21.73
C ASN A 189 -5.17 -8.55 21.92
N ASN A 190 -6.31 -7.87 22.16
CA ASN A 190 -7.60 -8.50 22.42
C ASN A 190 -8.75 -7.93 21.57
N SER A 191 -8.48 -7.10 20.56
CA SER A 191 -9.55 -6.47 19.77
C SER A 191 -9.07 -6.09 18.37
N VAL A 192 -9.96 -6.21 17.40
CA VAL A 192 -9.79 -5.62 16.07
C VAL A 192 -10.71 -4.42 15.96
N THR A 193 -10.16 -3.25 15.64
CA THR A 193 -10.95 -2.02 15.42
C THR A 193 -10.75 -1.52 14.00
N TYR A 194 -11.83 -1.07 13.36
CA TYR A 194 -11.78 -0.50 12.02
C TYR A 194 -11.93 1.02 12.10
N ASP A 195 -10.94 1.75 11.60
CA ASP A 195 -10.96 3.21 11.59
C ASP A 195 -11.29 3.71 10.18
N PHE A 196 -12.42 4.40 10.06
CA PHE A 196 -12.88 4.99 8.81
C PHE A 196 -12.28 6.38 8.60
N TYR A 197 -11.86 6.67 7.37
CA TYR A 197 -11.48 8.02 7.00
C TYR A 197 -12.74 8.89 6.85
N ASN A 198 -12.68 10.13 7.35
CA ASN A 198 -13.78 11.08 7.24
C ASN A 198 -14.13 11.44 5.79
N TYR A 199 -13.13 11.43 4.90
CA TYR A 199 -13.28 11.66 3.48
C TYR A 199 -12.48 10.61 2.74
N ASP A 200 -13.06 10.03 1.68
CA ASP A 200 -12.34 9.07 0.86
C ASP A 200 -11.22 9.79 0.07
N PRO A 201 -9.94 9.49 0.34
CA PRO A 201 -8.84 10.17 -0.33
C PRO A 201 -8.75 9.84 -1.81
N PHE A 202 -9.27 8.70 -2.27
CA PHE A 202 -9.30 8.33 -3.69
C PHE A 202 -10.34 9.14 -4.45
N GLU A 203 -11.59 9.16 -3.99
CA GLU A 203 -12.66 9.99 -4.53
C GLU A 203 -12.28 11.48 -4.53
N GLN A 204 -11.75 11.99 -3.42
CA GLN A 204 -11.33 13.39 -3.32
C GLN A 204 -10.23 13.73 -4.33
N SER A 205 -9.30 12.80 -4.58
CA SER A 205 -8.23 12.99 -5.57
C SER A 205 -8.78 12.92 -7.00
N SER A 206 -9.82 12.11 -7.26
CA SER A 206 -10.43 11.96 -8.58
C SER A 206 -11.21 13.21 -8.95
N ILE A 207 -12.10 13.65 -8.07
CA ILE A 207 -12.89 14.89 -8.25
C ILE A 207 -11.97 16.09 -8.47
N ASN A 208 -10.91 16.24 -7.68
CA ASN A 208 -10.00 17.37 -7.81
C ASN A 208 -9.09 17.29 -9.04
N THR A 209 -8.74 16.08 -9.49
CA THR A 209 -8.01 15.92 -10.76
C THR A 209 -8.87 16.37 -11.93
N GLN A 210 -10.13 15.93 -11.97
CA GLN A 210 -11.09 16.34 -12.99
C GLN A 210 -11.33 17.86 -12.97
N ALA A 211 -11.49 18.44 -11.77
CA ALA A 211 -11.66 19.87 -11.62
C ALA A 211 -10.42 20.67 -12.08
N LEU A 212 -9.22 20.19 -11.75
CA LEU A 212 -7.97 20.79 -12.22
C LEU A 212 -7.87 20.72 -13.74
N GLU A 213 -8.18 19.57 -14.36
CA GLU A 213 -8.17 19.42 -15.81
C GLU A 213 -9.10 20.43 -16.48
N ALA A 214 -10.35 20.52 -16.00
CA ALA A 214 -11.33 21.46 -16.53
C ALA A 214 -10.87 22.93 -16.39
N LYS A 215 -10.25 23.29 -15.26
CA LYS A 215 -9.75 24.66 -15.01
C LYS A 215 -8.51 25.00 -15.83
N ILE A 216 -7.62 24.04 -16.03
CA ILE A 216 -6.46 24.17 -16.90
C ILE A 216 -6.92 24.35 -18.34
N TYR A 217 -7.87 23.53 -18.78
CA TYR A 217 -8.48 23.65 -20.10
C TYR A 217 -9.19 25.00 -20.30
N GLU A 218 -10.04 25.44 -19.38
CA GLU A 218 -10.76 26.72 -19.45
C GLU A 218 -9.81 27.91 -19.61
N LYS A 219 -8.65 27.88 -18.93
CA LYS A 219 -7.71 29.00 -18.91
C LYS A 219 -6.67 28.99 -20.01
N LEU A 220 -6.29 27.81 -20.49
CA LEU A 220 -5.23 27.64 -21.49
C LEU A 220 -5.77 27.23 -22.86
N ASN A 221 -7.05 26.87 -22.94
CA ASN A 221 -7.68 26.25 -24.10
C ASN A 221 -6.87 25.04 -24.60
N GLN A 222 -6.38 24.23 -23.67
CA GLN A 222 -5.42 23.18 -23.95
C GLN A 222 -5.79 21.89 -23.24
N GLN A 223 -5.86 20.81 -24.04
CA GLN A 223 -6.05 19.46 -23.55
C GLN A 223 -4.68 18.82 -23.32
N ILE A 224 -4.42 18.41 -22.09
CA ILE A 224 -3.23 17.65 -21.69
C ILE A 224 -3.69 16.58 -20.72
N LYS A 225 -3.14 15.37 -20.87
CA LYS A 225 -3.49 14.25 -20.01
C LYS A 225 -3.19 14.60 -18.56
N ASN A 226 -4.22 14.56 -17.71
CA ASN A 226 -4.14 14.93 -16.31
C ASN A 226 -4.55 13.73 -15.44
N ILE A 227 -3.66 13.29 -14.56
CA ILE A 227 -3.86 12.08 -13.74
C ILE A 227 -3.58 12.39 -12.28
N GLY A 228 -4.48 11.99 -11.38
CA GLY A 228 -4.26 11.99 -9.95
C GLY A 228 -3.57 10.70 -9.51
N LEU A 229 -2.57 10.82 -8.64
CA LEU A 229 -1.83 9.67 -8.12
C LEU A 229 -1.88 9.69 -6.60
N VAL A 230 -2.44 8.65 -5.99
CA VAL A 230 -2.31 8.41 -4.55
C VAL A 230 -1.05 7.59 -4.32
N TYR A 231 0.01 8.22 -3.82
CA TYR A 231 1.34 7.62 -3.71
C TYR A 231 1.70 7.24 -2.28
N PHE A 232 1.88 5.94 -2.04
CA PHE A 232 2.34 5.37 -0.77
C PHE A 232 3.86 5.20 -0.78
N THR A 233 4.54 6.14 -0.13
CA THR A 233 6.01 6.20 -0.13
C THR A 233 6.68 5.10 0.68
N ASP A 234 5.96 4.41 1.55
CA ASP A 234 6.51 3.36 2.43
C ASP A 234 6.56 1.96 1.78
N GLY A 235 6.06 1.79 0.55
CA GLY A 235 6.20 0.52 -0.17
C GLY A 235 5.24 -0.57 0.28
N SER A 236 4.32 -0.30 1.22
CA SER A 236 3.80 -1.34 2.11
C SER A 236 2.29 -1.47 2.15
N VAL A 237 1.60 -0.98 1.13
CA VAL A 237 0.14 -0.87 1.13
C VAL A 237 -0.48 -2.00 0.30
N ASN A 238 -1.10 -2.94 1.00
CA ASN A 238 -2.06 -3.87 0.44
C ASN A 238 -3.43 -3.18 0.43
N ILE A 239 -3.99 -2.94 -0.75
CA ILE A 239 -5.34 -2.38 -0.89
C ILE A 239 -6.26 -3.52 -1.27
N ILE A 240 -7.21 -3.77 -0.39
CA ILE A 240 -8.30 -4.70 -0.62
C ILE A 240 -9.44 -3.87 -1.19
N ASP A 241 -9.61 -3.96 -2.50
CA ASP A 241 -10.66 -3.25 -3.23
C ASP A 241 -11.93 -4.09 -3.33
N GLY A 242 -13.06 -3.45 -3.05
CA GLY A 242 -14.42 -3.96 -3.25
C GLY A 242 -15.10 -3.62 -4.58
N PRO A 243 -14.83 -2.47 -5.24
CA PRO A 243 -15.42 -2.16 -6.54
C PRO A 243 -14.62 -2.81 -7.68
N SER A 244 -15.34 -3.30 -8.69
CA SER A 244 -14.76 -3.85 -9.93
C SER A 244 -14.21 -2.78 -10.87
N THR A 245 -14.49 -1.51 -10.60
CA THR A 245 -14.05 -0.35 -11.37
C THR A 245 -13.59 0.74 -10.40
N ARG A 246 -12.28 1.02 -10.37
CA ARG A 246 -11.75 2.22 -9.70
C ARG A 246 -12.23 3.46 -10.48
N GLY A 247 -12.43 4.56 -9.77
CA GLY A 247 -12.86 5.82 -10.41
C GLY A 247 -11.86 6.26 -11.47
N ASP A 248 -12.37 6.76 -12.60
CA ASP A 248 -11.54 7.37 -13.62
C ASP A 248 -10.71 8.52 -13.02
N TYR A 249 -9.59 8.86 -13.65
CA TYR A 249 -8.68 9.96 -13.27
C TYR A 249 -7.76 9.75 -12.06
N VAL A 250 -7.87 8.68 -11.28
CA VAL A 250 -6.92 8.40 -10.18
C VAL A 250 -6.34 7.01 -10.22
N GLU A 251 -5.01 6.94 -10.14
CA GLU A 251 -4.29 5.69 -9.94
C GLU A 251 -3.67 5.60 -8.55
N THR A 252 -3.57 4.36 -8.08
CA THR A 252 -2.93 4.08 -6.80
C THR A 252 -1.55 3.50 -6.99
N VAL A 253 -0.59 4.07 -6.29
CA VAL A 253 0.81 3.78 -6.49
C VAL A 253 1.44 3.42 -5.16
N SER A 254 1.91 2.17 -5.02
CA SER A 254 2.47 1.67 -3.77
C SER A 254 3.99 1.54 -3.78
N SER A 255 4.65 1.79 -4.92
CA SER A 255 6.10 1.65 -5.06
C SER A 255 6.67 2.64 -6.07
N LYS A 256 7.98 2.89 -5.99
CA LYS A 256 8.71 3.68 -6.99
C LYS A 256 8.57 3.10 -8.40
N SER A 257 8.61 1.77 -8.54
CA SER A 257 8.47 1.12 -9.85
C SER A 257 7.07 1.29 -10.43
N SER A 258 6.01 1.15 -9.61
CA SER A 258 4.65 1.45 -10.07
C SER A 258 4.47 2.93 -10.42
N LEU A 259 5.12 3.84 -9.68
CA LEU A 259 5.09 5.28 -9.97
C LEU A 259 5.73 5.57 -11.32
N GLN A 260 6.90 4.96 -11.54
CA GLN A 260 7.63 5.04 -12.80
C GLN A 260 6.79 4.50 -13.94
N GLN A 261 6.20 3.31 -13.79
CA GLN A 261 5.37 2.69 -14.82
C GLN A 261 4.20 3.60 -15.21
N ILE A 262 3.40 4.10 -14.27
CA ILE A 262 2.23 4.93 -14.61
C ILE A 262 2.64 6.24 -15.29
N ILE A 263 3.72 6.89 -14.82
CA ILE A 263 4.26 8.08 -15.47
C ILE A 263 4.74 7.73 -16.89
N GLY A 264 5.49 6.64 -17.04
CA GLY A 264 6.01 6.16 -18.32
C GLY A 264 4.91 5.84 -19.32
N ASP A 265 3.95 5.00 -18.93
CA ASP A 265 2.80 4.60 -19.75
C ASP A 265 2.02 5.84 -20.21
N THR A 266 1.81 6.79 -19.30
CA THR A 266 1.13 8.06 -19.63
C THR A 266 1.90 8.86 -20.66
N VAL A 267 3.18 9.11 -20.42
CA VAL A 267 4.03 9.93 -21.29
C VAL A 267 4.26 9.27 -22.66
N GLN A 268 4.34 7.94 -22.71
CA GLN A 268 4.52 7.19 -23.96
C GLN A 268 3.22 7.06 -24.75
N SER A 269 2.07 6.98 -24.08
CA SER A 269 0.74 6.92 -24.73
C SER A 269 0.27 8.24 -25.34
N THR A 270 0.92 9.35 -24.98
CA THR A 270 0.50 10.69 -25.42
C THR A 270 1.18 11.06 -26.74
N ASP A 271 0.38 11.17 -27.80
CA ASP A 271 0.83 11.65 -29.12
C ASP A 271 0.99 13.18 -29.20
N GLN A 272 0.46 13.92 -28.22
CA GLN A 272 0.45 15.39 -28.19
C GLN A 272 1.37 15.94 -27.10
N ALA A 273 2.45 16.60 -27.51
CA ALA A 273 3.34 17.31 -26.59
C ALA A 273 3.09 18.83 -26.62
N LEU A 274 3.16 19.48 -25.45
CA LEU A 274 3.20 20.92 -25.32
C LEU A 274 4.45 21.46 -26.03
N THR A 275 4.28 22.56 -26.75
CA THR A 275 5.43 23.38 -27.14
C THR A 275 6.09 23.99 -25.90
N LYS A 276 7.36 24.39 -26.00
CA LYS A 276 8.07 25.03 -24.88
C LYS A 276 7.34 26.27 -24.35
N GLU A 277 6.79 27.11 -25.23
CA GLU A 277 6.04 28.29 -24.81
C GLU A 277 4.75 27.92 -24.05
N GLN A 278 4.05 26.88 -24.48
CA GLN A 278 2.86 26.38 -23.78
C GLN A 278 3.22 25.78 -22.42
N TYR A 279 4.30 25.01 -22.36
CA TYR A 279 4.85 24.47 -21.13
C TYR A 279 5.21 25.59 -20.14
N ASP A 280 6.00 26.58 -20.57
CA ASP A 280 6.44 27.69 -19.72
C ASP A 280 5.23 28.50 -19.22
N LYS A 281 4.23 28.73 -20.06
CA LYS A 281 2.97 29.38 -19.67
C LYS A 281 2.20 28.59 -18.63
N LEU A 282 2.12 27.26 -18.76
CA LEU A 282 1.43 26.39 -17.81
C LEU A 282 2.16 26.40 -16.46
N VAL A 283 3.48 26.24 -16.46
CA VAL A 283 4.30 26.25 -15.23
C VAL A 283 4.20 27.60 -14.50
N ALA A 284 4.25 28.72 -15.23
CA ALA A 284 4.11 30.06 -14.66
C ALA A 284 2.75 30.32 -14.00
N ARG A 285 1.73 29.47 -14.23
CA ARG A 285 0.44 29.56 -13.54
C ARG A 285 0.43 28.87 -12.18
N PHE A 286 1.51 28.22 -11.79
CA PHE A 286 1.62 27.56 -10.48
C PHE A 286 2.58 28.29 -9.54
N TYR A 287 3.26 29.33 -10.01
CA TYR A 287 4.13 30.24 -9.25
C TYR A 287 3.48 31.62 -9.12
#